data_AF-A0A8J2U126-F1
#
_entry.id   AF-A0A8J2U126-F1
#
_cell.length_a   1.000
_cell.length_b   1.000
_cell.length_c   1.000
_cell.angle_alpha   90.00
_cell.angle_beta   90.00
_cell.angle_gamma   90.00
#
_symmetry.space_group_name_H-M   'P 1'
#
loop_
_entity.id
_entity.type
_entity.pdbx_description
1 polymer ?
#
loop_
_entity_poly.entity_id
_entity_poly.type
_entity_poly.pdbx_seq_one_letter_code
_entity_poly.pdbx_strand_id
1 'polypeptide(L)'
;MQVLCEGGPEAIAVLERYGVVFDRAPGGQRALGREGAHSTSRILHAGGDGTGAAIAAALIARLRERARAGLLHVREESAVADLLVSAGAAGRRAHGVRLLDGTEMHADAVVLATGGAGQVFARTTNPDVCTGDGVALALRAGAAVEDLEFVQFHPTVLDQDAVCSSPAPAAGGGPFLISEAVRGEGAVLIDADGRRFMPGVHPDAELAPRDVVARAIDARARLTGHPVHLDATGLGRDFLRRRFPGIDAGLRARGVDWAVDPVPVTPAAHYLMGGIVTDLSGRTSLPGLYTAGETARTGVHGANRLASNSLLEGVVFGKASAEAIMAGLAAAPAAALSGTPVSASWTDAPLPSQRRAAARDGAQPVAGSGAAPAFPASGATASVPAFSRERLQALMWEHCGLVRTTEGLDAAAAVLAAWASGPTPNGSSAPLSREQAEDRNLLAVAQAMVAAARRRTESIGAHHLAGDALPSPVPRPGARSAMHTTTSGSRTAVAGKESR
;
A
#
# COMPACT_ATOMS: atom_id res chain seq x y z
N MET A 1 13.82 1.10 9.89
CA MET A 1 12.97 1.00 11.10
C MET A 1 13.32 2.05 12.15
N GLN A 2 14.55 2.12 12.65
CA GLN A 2 14.96 3.08 13.69
C GLN A 2 14.57 4.55 13.37
N VAL A 3 14.93 5.04 12.16
CA VAL A 3 14.56 6.39 11.70
C VAL A 3 13.06 6.66 11.76
N LEU A 4 12.22 5.69 11.34
CA LEU A 4 10.76 5.84 11.39
C LEU A 4 10.26 5.94 12.84
N CYS A 5 10.79 5.11 13.73
CA CYS A 5 10.39 5.08 15.13
C CYS A 5 10.82 6.36 15.88
N GLU A 6 12.05 6.81 15.69
CA GLU A 6 12.60 8.01 16.31
C GLU A 6 11.96 9.29 15.75
N GLY A 7 11.67 9.34 14.44
CA GLY A 7 10.97 10.45 13.80
C GLY A 7 9.46 10.50 14.10
N GLY A 8 8.90 9.43 14.67
CA GLY A 8 7.48 9.28 14.97
C GLY A 8 6.87 10.45 15.76
N PRO A 9 7.37 10.74 16.97
CA PRO A 9 6.85 11.83 17.79
C PRO A 9 6.88 13.20 17.10
N GLU A 10 7.96 13.49 16.37
CA GLU A 10 8.07 14.76 15.64
C GLU A 10 7.07 14.84 14.48
N ALA A 11 6.92 13.76 13.71
CA ALA A 11 5.94 13.67 12.63
C ALA A 11 4.52 13.93 13.14
N ILE A 12 4.15 13.36 14.29
CA ILE A 12 2.85 13.64 14.93
C ILE A 12 2.72 15.11 15.31
N ALA A 13 3.76 15.71 15.91
CA ALA A 13 3.75 17.12 16.26
C ALA A 13 3.63 18.04 15.02
N VAL A 14 4.23 17.65 13.89
CA VAL A 14 4.06 18.36 12.60
C VAL A 14 2.61 18.30 12.14
N LEU A 15 1.99 17.13 12.17
CA LEU A 15 0.59 16.95 11.79
C LEU A 15 -0.36 17.79 12.65
N GLU A 16 -0.15 17.83 13.96
CA GLU A 16 -0.92 18.69 14.88
C GLU A 16 -0.76 20.17 14.54
N ARG A 17 0.48 20.65 14.27
CA ARG A 17 0.72 22.03 13.82
C ARG A 17 0.02 22.35 12.50
N TYR A 18 -0.11 21.37 11.61
CA TYR A 18 -0.83 21.52 10.35
C TYR A 18 -2.35 21.43 10.49
N GLY A 19 -2.87 21.12 11.67
CA GLY A 19 -4.29 21.19 12.00
C GLY A 19 -4.96 19.83 12.18
N VAL A 20 -4.19 18.73 12.23
CA VAL A 20 -4.76 17.42 12.55
C VAL A 20 -5.13 17.38 14.02
N VAL A 21 -6.41 17.10 14.30
CA VAL A 21 -6.92 16.94 15.67
C VAL A 21 -7.08 15.45 15.96
N PHE A 22 -6.15 14.90 16.73
CA PHE A 22 -6.24 13.51 17.19
C PHE A 22 -7.23 13.36 18.34
N ASP A 23 -7.91 12.21 18.38
CA ASP A 23 -8.92 11.89 19.37
C ASP A 23 -8.31 11.81 20.78
N ARG A 24 -9.12 12.15 21.78
CA ARG A 24 -8.72 12.15 23.19
C ARG A 24 -9.56 11.16 24.00
N ALA A 25 -8.89 10.49 24.94
CA ALA A 25 -9.54 9.65 25.93
C ALA A 25 -10.27 10.52 26.99
N PRO A 26 -11.22 9.94 27.75
CA PRO A 26 -11.73 10.58 28.96
C PRO A 26 -10.57 10.98 29.88
N GLY A 27 -10.46 12.26 30.21
CA GLY A 27 -9.31 12.82 30.94
C GLY A 27 -8.30 13.59 30.06
N GLY A 28 -8.56 13.72 28.76
CA GLY A 28 -7.87 14.65 27.86
C GLY A 28 -6.52 14.16 27.33
N GLN A 29 -6.05 12.97 27.72
CA GLN A 29 -4.89 12.34 27.10
C GLN A 29 -5.20 11.87 25.68
N ARG A 30 -4.18 11.65 24.85
CA ARG A 30 -4.36 11.10 23.50
C ARG A 30 -4.99 9.70 23.57
N ALA A 31 -6.02 9.46 22.76
CA ALA A 31 -6.59 8.12 22.61
C ALA A 31 -5.63 7.25 21.76
N LEU A 32 -5.29 6.07 22.27
CA LEU A 32 -4.35 5.16 21.63
C LEU A 32 -5.03 3.83 21.32
N GLY A 33 -5.04 3.44 20.05
CA GLY A 33 -5.46 2.13 19.58
C GLY A 33 -4.30 1.13 19.51
N ARG A 34 -4.68 -0.14 19.28
CA ARG A 34 -3.76 -1.25 19.01
C ARG A 34 -4.30 -2.08 17.84
N GLU A 35 -3.43 -2.38 16.89
CA GLU A 35 -3.70 -3.22 15.73
C GLU A 35 -2.84 -4.50 15.79
N GLY A 36 -2.96 -5.38 14.80
CA GLY A 36 -2.28 -6.67 14.75
C GLY A 36 -0.76 -6.55 14.81
N ALA A 37 -0.13 -7.50 15.47
CA ALA A 37 1.31 -7.56 15.74
C ALA A 37 1.92 -6.39 16.56
N HIS A 38 1.12 -5.45 17.08
CA HIS A 38 1.58 -4.47 18.06
C HIS A 38 1.56 -5.05 19.49
N SER A 39 2.65 -4.86 20.24
CA SER A 39 2.72 -5.24 21.66
C SER A 39 2.18 -4.18 22.62
N THR A 40 1.98 -2.95 22.14
CA THR A 40 1.52 -1.80 22.95
C THR A 40 0.55 -0.92 22.16
N SER A 41 -0.35 -0.24 22.86
CA SER A 41 -1.25 0.76 22.28
C SER A 41 -0.46 2.01 21.93
N ARG A 42 -0.26 2.26 20.63
CA ARG A 42 0.58 3.35 20.12
C ARG A 42 0.01 4.04 18.88
N ILE A 43 -1.21 3.70 18.49
CA ILE A 43 -1.80 4.14 17.24
C ILE A 43 -2.74 5.30 17.54
N LEU A 44 -2.38 6.48 17.06
CA LEU A 44 -3.25 7.65 17.14
C LEU A 44 -4.30 7.57 16.05
N HIS A 45 -5.51 8.02 16.38
CA HIS A 45 -6.62 8.12 15.46
C HIS A 45 -7.29 9.49 15.55
N ALA A 46 -7.99 9.88 14.49
CA ALA A 46 -8.72 11.14 14.41
C ALA A 46 -10.09 10.90 13.78
N GLY A 47 -11.15 11.37 14.44
CA GLY A 47 -12.53 11.14 14.00
C GLY A 47 -12.93 9.67 14.02
N GLY A 48 -12.45 8.90 14.99
CA GLY A 48 -12.70 7.46 15.11
C GLY A 48 -11.85 6.63 14.15
N ASP A 49 -12.41 6.34 12.97
CA ASP A 49 -11.77 5.58 11.88
C ASP A 49 -11.40 6.44 10.67
N GLY A 50 -11.49 7.77 10.81
CA GLY A 50 -11.24 8.77 9.76
C GLY A 50 -9.82 9.34 9.69
N THR A 51 -8.81 8.72 10.31
CA THR A 51 -7.47 9.32 10.49
C THR A 51 -6.83 9.78 9.17
N GLY A 52 -6.92 8.97 8.11
CA GLY A 52 -6.39 9.33 6.80
C GLY A 52 -7.07 10.57 6.20
N ALA A 53 -8.39 10.67 6.34
CA ALA A 53 -9.15 11.83 5.87
C ALA A 53 -8.80 13.11 6.65
N ALA A 54 -8.64 13.00 7.97
CA ALA A 54 -8.23 14.12 8.81
C ALA A 54 -6.83 14.65 8.45
N ILE A 55 -5.87 13.74 8.23
CA ILE A 55 -4.51 14.09 7.79
C ILE A 55 -4.53 14.73 6.40
N ALA A 56 -5.21 14.12 5.43
CA ALA A 56 -5.30 14.63 4.07
C ALA A 56 -5.93 16.03 4.04
N ALA A 57 -7.05 16.23 4.76
CA ALA A 57 -7.72 17.52 4.83
C ALA A 57 -6.82 18.62 5.38
N ALA A 58 -6.08 18.34 6.47
CA ALA A 58 -5.15 19.30 7.07
C ALA A 58 -3.99 19.65 6.11
N LEU A 59 -3.37 18.64 5.48
CA LEU A 59 -2.26 18.86 4.54
C LEU A 59 -2.71 19.61 3.28
N ILE A 60 -3.88 19.27 2.72
CA ILE A 60 -4.46 19.97 1.56
C ILE A 60 -4.76 21.44 1.90
N ALA A 61 -5.29 21.72 3.11
CA ALA A 61 -5.53 23.09 3.55
C ALA A 61 -4.23 23.92 3.57
N ARG A 62 -3.13 23.34 4.08
CA ARG A 62 -1.80 23.98 4.09
C ARG A 62 -1.22 24.15 2.70
N LEU A 63 -1.38 23.16 1.82
CA LEU A 63 -0.99 23.24 0.42
C LEU A 63 -1.70 24.41 -0.29
N ARG A 64 -3.03 24.52 -0.11
CA ARG A 64 -3.83 25.62 -0.67
C ARG A 64 -3.46 26.98 -0.10
N GLU A 65 -3.10 27.06 1.18
CA GLU A 65 -2.60 28.27 1.83
C GLU A 65 -1.28 28.73 1.20
N ARG A 66 -0.31 27.82 1.07
CA ARG A 66 0.98 28.09 0.40
C ARG A 66 0.80 28.51 -1.05
N ALA A 67 -0.13 27.88 -1.77
CA ALA A 67 -0.44 28.22 -3.15
C ALA A 67 -1.04 29.63 -3.29
N ARG A 68 -2.01 29.98 -2.43
CA ARG A 68 -2.59 31.34 -2.39
C ARG A 68 -1.56 32.41 -2.03
N ALA A 69 -0.54 32.06 -1.26
CA ALA A 69 0.57 32.95 -0.92
C ALA A 69 1.65 33.05 -2.03
N GLY A 70 1.49 32.35 -3.16
CA GLY A 70 2.46 32.33 -4.26
C GLY A 70 3.74 31.54 -3.95
N LEU A 71 3.75 30.74 -2.88
CA LEU A 71 4.92 29.95 -2.46
C LEU A 71 4.95 28.54 -3.07
N LEU A 72 3.84 28.11 -3.69
CA LEU A 72 3.69 26.79 -4.26
C LEU A 72 2.80 26.88 -5.50
N HIS A 73 3.23 26.27 -6.60
CA HIS A 73 2.38 26.09 -7.78
C HIS A 73 1.78 24.68 -7.77
N VAL A 74 0.45 24.59 -7.95
CA VAL A 74 -0.30 23.33 -7.90
C VAL A 74 -0.98 23.14 -9.24
N ARG A 75 -0.64 22.07 -9.94
CA ARG A 75 -1.31 21.65 -11.18
C ARG A 75 -2.11 20.38 -10.92
N GLU A 76 -3.42 20.54 -10.79
CA GLU A 76 -4.35 19.42 -10.69
C GLU A 76 -4.57 18.78 -12.07
N GLU A 77 -5.16 17.57 -12.10
CA GLU A 77 -5.52 16.86 -13.34
C GLU A 77 -4.37 16.68 -14.36
N SER A 78 -3.13 16.67 -13.88
CA SER A 78 -1.92 16.59 -14.70
C SER A 78 -1.27 15.21 -14.57
N ALA A 79 -1.21 14.46 -15.67
CA ALA A 79 -0.56 13.14 -15.72
C ALA A 79 0.89 13.26 -16.24
N VAL A 80 1.84 12.63 -15.56
CA VAL A 80 3.23 12.56 -16.01
C VAL A 80 3.40 11.37 -16.96
N ALA A 81 3.84 11.62 -18.18
CA ALA A 81 4.12 10.59 -19.17
C ALA A 81 5.49 9.95 -18.95
N ASP A 82 6.53 10.77 -18.76
CA ASP A 82 7.93 10.32 -18.64
C ASP A 82 8.79 11.27 -17.79
N LEU A 83 9.90 10.75 -17.24
CA LEU A 83 10.95 11.54 -16.61
C LEU A 83 11.88 12.12 -17.67
N LEU A 84 12.27 13.40 -17.53
CA LEU A 84 13.32 14.00 -18.34
C LEU A 84 14.67 13.61 -17.75
N VAL A 85 15.45 12.84 -18.49
CA VAL A 85 16.76 12.32 -18.05
C VAL A 85 17.85 12.76 -19.01
N SER A 86 18.82 13.51 -18.52
CA SER A 86 20.00 13.88 -19.30
C SER A 86 21.03 12.77 -19.21
N ALA A 87 21.75 12.49 -20.29
CA ALA A 87 22.93 11.63 -20.29
C ALA A 87 24.14 12.46 -20.74
N GLY A 88 25.09 12.67 -19.83
CA GLY A 88 26.31 13.44 -20.11
C GLY A 88 27.55 12.82 -19.47
N ALA A 89 28.69 13.51 -19.55
CA ALA A 89 29.96 13.03 -18.98
C ALA A 89 29.88 12.78 -17.46
N ALA A 90 28.99 13.48 -16.75
CA ALA A 90 28.72 13.30 -15.33
C ALA A 90 27.71 12.17 -15.01
N GLY A 91 27.27 11.40 -16.02
CA GLY A 91 26.30 10.32 -15.88
C GLY A 91 24.86 10.73 -16.20
N ARG A 92 23.91 9.87 -15.79
CA ARG A 92 22.47 10.08 -15.99
C ARG A 92 21.89 10.87 -14.84
N ARG A 93 21.00 11.84 -15.12
CA ARG A 93 20.32 12.65 -14.10
C ARG A 93 18.89 12.99 -14.49
N ALA A 94 17.94 12.81 -13.58
CA ALA A 94 16.59 13.35 -13.74
C ALA A 94 16.62 14.87 -13.54
N HIS A 95 15.95 15.62 -14.41
CA HIS A 95 15.95 17.09 -14.37
C HIS A 95 14.57 17.69 -14.73
N GLY A 96 13.52 16.88 -14.64
CA GLY A 96 12.16 17.31 -14.95
C GLY A 96 11.24 16.16 -15.30
N VAL A 97 10.05 16.53 -15.76
CA VAL A 97 8.99 15.61 -16.20
C VAL A 97 8.40 16.08 -17.52
N ARG A 98 7.94 15.14 -18.34
CA ARG A 98 7.05 15.41 -19.47
C ARG A 98 5.64 15.00 -19.08
N LEU A 99 4.69 15.91 -19.22
CA LEU A 99 3.27 15.64 -19.02
C LEU A 99 2.67 14.93 -20.25
N LEU A 100 1.51 14.30 -20.05
CA LEU A 100 0.82 13.58 -21.12
C LEU A 100 0.34 14.50 -22.26
N ASP A 101 0.12 15.78 -21.97
CA ASP A 101 -0.19 16.81 -22.98
C ASP A 101 1.05 17.28 -23.78
N GLY A 102 2.23 16.72 -23.49
CA GLY A 102 3.50 17.07 -24.13
C GLY A 102 4.28 18.18 -23.43
N THR A 103 3.70 18.86 -22.44
CA THR A 103 4.38 19.92 -21.68
C THR A 103 5.60 19.36 -20.95
N GLU A 104 6.75 20.00 -21.12
CA GLU A 104 7.96 19.70 -20.34
C GLU A 104 8.10 20.67 -19.16
N MET A 105 8.40 20.13 -17.99
CA MET A 105 8.64 20.88 -16.77
C MET A 105 10.01 20.53 -16.23
N HIS A 106 10.93 21.48 -16.25
CA HIS A 106 12.29 21.32 -15.73
C HIS A 106 12.35 21.65 -14.24
N ALA A 107 13.17 20.92 -13.50
CA ALA A 107 13.38 21.12 -12.08
C ALA A 107 14.77 20.65 -11.65
N ASP A 108 15.32 21.30 -10.62
CA ASP A 108 16.58 20.87 -10.01
C ASP A 108 16.44 19.52 -9.30
N ALA A 109 15.24 19.20 -8.79
CA ALA A 109 14.93 17.92 -8.18
C ALA A 109 13.51 17.47 -8.54
N VAL A 110 13.32 16.17 -8.76
CA VAL A 110 12.01 15.54 -8.98
C VAL A 110 11.72 14.60 -7.83
N VAL A 111 10.54 14.72 -7.22
CA VAL A 111 10.07 13.82 -6.16
C VAL A 111 8.87 13.03 -6.67
N LEU A 112 8.98 11.70 -6.68
CA LEU A 112 7.85 10.81 -6.94
C LEU A 112 7.16 10.45 -5.62
N ALA A 113 5.88 10.80 -5.49
CA ALA A 113 5.03 10.46 -4.34
C ALA A 113 3.65 10.01 -4.83
N THR A 114 3.64 9.09 -5.81
CA THR A 114 2.48 8.75 -6.65
C THR A 114 1.58 7.66 -6.04
N GLY A 115 1.89 7.17 -4.83
CA GLY A 115 1.20 6.04 -4.22
C GLY A 115 1.65 4.68 -4.78
N GLY A 116 0.87 3.64 -4.48
CA GLY A 116 1.15 2.26 -4.86
C GLY A 116 0.56 1.83 -6.21
N ALA A 117 0.50 0.51 -6.40
CA ALA A 117 0.08 -0.14 -7.64
C ALA A 117 -1.05 -1.16 -7.43
N GLY A 118 -2.00 -0.90 -6.52
CA GLY A 118 -3.08 -1.83 -6.20
C GLY A 118 -3.95 -2.25 -7.40
N GLN A 119 -4.09 -1.37 -8.39
CA GLN A 119 -4.88 -1.61 -9.59
C GLN A 119 -4.27 -2.64 -10.56
N VAL A 120 -3.10 -3.22 -10.24
CA VAL A 120 -2.62 -4.42 -10.95
C VAL A 120 -3.42 -5.67 -10.60
N PHE A 121 -4.25 -5.65 -9.53
CA PHE A 121 -5.05 -6.78 -9.07
C PHE A 121 -6.55 -6.55 -9.26
N ALA A 122 -7.29 -7.62 -9.56
CA ALA A 122 -8.75 -7.57 -9.73
C ALA A 122 -9.52 -7.17 -8.47
N ARG A 123 -8.98 -7.47 -7.27
CA ARG A 123 -9.56 -7.07 -5.99
C ARG A 123 -8.51 -6.29 -5.20
N THR A 124 -8.75 -4.99 -5.02
CA THR A 124 -7.87 -4.09 -4.27
C THR A 124 -8.67 -3.12 -3.43
N THR A 125 -8.16 -2.66 -2.30
CA THR A 125 -8.77 -1.54 -1.54
C THR A 125 -8.34 -0.17 -2.04
N ASN A 126 -7.40 -0.12 -2.98
CA ASN A 126 -6.86 1.14 -3.48
C ASN A 126 -7.84 1.79 -4.47
N PRO A 127 -7.88 3.14 -4.54
CA PRO A 127 -8.66 3.83 -5.54
C PRO A 127 -8.15 3.56 -6.96
N ASP A 128 -8.97 3.87 -7.96
CA ASP A 128 -8.68 3.62 -9.40
C ASP A 128 -7.40 4.32 -9.90
N VAL A 129 -6.93 5.35 -9.19
CA VAL A 129 -5.70 6.09 -9.51
C VAL A 129 -4.41 5.41 -9.06
N CYS A 130 -4.48 4.28 -8.34
CA CYS A 130 -3.28 3.57 -7.86
C CYS A 130 -2.73 2.60 -8.91
N THR A 131 -2.27 3.17 -10.03
CA THR A 131 -1.81 2.46 -11.25
C THR A 131 -0.29 2.23 -11.31
N GLY A 132 0.45 2.53 -10.23
CA GLY A 132 1.89 2.28 -10.15
C GLY A 132 2.74 3.23 -11.01
N ASP A 133 2.23 4.42 -11.35
CA ASP A 133 2.85 5.34 -12.30
C ASP A 133 4.30 5.71 -11.95
N GLY A 134 4.58 6.08 -10.70
CA GLY A 134 5.93 6.43 -10.26
C GLY A 134 6.91 5.28 -10.38
N VAL A 135 6.48 4.05 -10.05
CA VAL A 135 7.31 2.84 -10.22
C VAL A 135 7.60 2.60 -11.70
N ALA A 136 6.58 2.72 -12.57
CA ALA A 136 6.76 2.56 -14.01
C ALA A 136 7.69 3.64 -14.62
N LEU A 137 7.55 4.89 -14.18
CA LEU A 137 8.42 6.01 -14.57
C LEU A 137 9.88 5.74 -14.17
N ALA A 138 10.11 5.27 -12.94
CA ALA A 138 11.42 4.92 -12.44
C ALA A 138 12.06 3.75 -13.21
N LEU A 139 11.28 2.69 -13.50
CA LEU A 139 11.72 1.56 -14.32
C LEU A 139 12.16 2.02 -15.72
N ARG A 140 11.35 2.84 -16.40
CA ARG A 140 11.70 3.40 -17.73
C ARG A 140 12.93 4.30 -17.67
N ALA A 141 13.08 5.07 -16.59
CA ALA A 141 14.26 5.89 -16.37
C ALA A 141 15.49 5.08 -15.90
N GLY A 142 15.36 3.77 -15.65
CA GLY A 142 16.44 2.90 -15.19
C GLY A 142 16.90 3.18 -13.76
N ALA A 143 16.01 3.70 -12.91
CA ALA A 143 16.22 3.73 -11.46
C ALA A 143 15.98 2.33 -10.86
N ALA A 144 16.66 2.03 -9.75
CA ALA A 144 16.53 0.76 -9.06
C ALA A 144 15.15 0.62 -8.42
N VAL A 145 14.52 -0.53 -8.64
CA VAL A 145 13.21 -0.90 -8.12
C VAL A 145 13.30 -2.33 -7.61
N GLU A 146 12.86 -2.56 -6.38
CA GLU A 146 13.01 -3.84 -5.70
C GLU A 146 11.77 -4.19 -4.87
N ASP A 147 11.72 -5.43 -4.38
CA ASP A 147 10.72 -5.91 -3.41
C ASP A 147 9.27 -5.87 -3.93
N LEU A 148 9.06 -5.76 -5.25
CA LEU A 148 7.73 -5.65 -5.86
C LEU A 148 6.86 -6.90 -5.66
N GLU A 149 7.47 -8.05 -5.37
CA GLU A 149 6.76 -9.27 -5.01
C GLU A 149 6.07 -9.19 -3.65
N PHE A 150 6.41 -8.20 -2.81
CA PHE A 150 5.80 -7.99 -1.52
C PHE A 150 4.59 -7.04 -1.63
N VAL A 151 3.44 -7.65 -1.91
CA VAL A 151 2.13 -6.99 -1.90
C VAL A 151 1.35 -7.46 -0.68
N GLN A 152 0.99 -6.55 0.22
CA GLN A 152 0.15 -6.89 1.36
C GLN A 152 -1.31 -6.95 0.94
N PHE A 153 -1.95 -8.06 1.28
CA PHE A 153 -3.40 -8.22 1.21
C PHE A 153 -4.00 -7.87 2.56
N HIS A 154 -4.92 -6.92 2.58
CA HIS A 154 -5.69 -6.63 3.79
C HIS A 154 -6.68 -7.77 4.03
N PRO A 155 -6.76 -8.35 5.24
CA PRO A 155 -7.57 -9.54 5.48
C PRO A 155 -9.08 -9.28 5.45
N THR A 156 -9.51 -8.07 5.86
CA THR A 156 -10.93 -7.75 6.07
C THR A 156 -11.41 -6.66 5.12
N VAL A 157 -11.91 -7.08 3.96
CA VAL A 157 -12.69 -6.24 3.02
C VAL A 157 -14.07 -6.87 2.90
N LEU A 158 -15.13 -6.05 2.89
CA LEU A 158 -16.49 -6.53 2.71
C LEU A 158 -16.60 -7.37 1.44
N ASP A 159 -17.07 -8.60 1.57
CA ASP A 159 -17.42 -9.43 0.42
C ASP A 159 -18.77 -8.97 -0.13
N GLN A 160 -18.73 -8.15 -1.19
CA GLN A 160 -19.94 -7.56 -1.77
C GLN A 160 -20.84 -8.60 -2.42
N ASP A 161 -20.23 -9.66 -2.98
CA ASP A 161 -20.95 -10.75 -3.63
C ASP A 161 -21.80 -11.53 -2.61
N ALA A 162 -21.36 -11.56 -1.34
CA ALA A 162 -22.08 -12.21 -0.23
C ALA A 162 -23.20 -11.35 0.38
N VAL A 163 -23.17 -10.03 0.19
CA VAL A 163 -24.16 -9.10 0.80
C VAL A 163 -25.26 -8.71 -0.19
N CYS A 164 -24.94 -8.56 -1.47
CA CYS A 164 -25.89 -8.09 -2.47
C CYS A 164 -26.52 -9.26 -3.23
N SER A 165 -27.80 -9.56 -2.98
CA SER A 165 -28.59 -10.46 -3.83
C SER A 165 -29.06 -9.80 -5.15
N SER A 166 -28.76 -8.50 -5.34
CA SER A 166 -29.09 -7.74 -6.55
C SER A 166 -27.82 -7.41 -7.35
N PRO A 167 -27.79 -7.65 -8.67
CA PRO A 167 -26.65 -7.34 -9.53
C PRO A 167 -26.44 -5.84 -9.78
N ALA A 168 -27.22 -4.96 -9.14
CA ALA A 168 -27.07 -3.52 -9.27
C ALA A 168 -26.04 -2.99 -8.26
N PRO A 169 -24.95 -2.33 -8.70
CA PRO A 169 -24.03 -1.69 -7.78
C PRO A 169 -24.78 -0.59 -7.02
N ALA A 170 -24.83 -0.69 -5.69
CA ALA A 170 -25.16 0.45 -4.86
C ALA A 170 -24.28 1.63 -5.32
N ALA A 171 -24.87 2.80 -5.55
CA ALA A 171 -24.11 3.97 -5.99
C ALA A 171 -22.91 4.20 -5.04
N GLY A 172 -21.68 3.98 -5.53
CA GLY A 172 -20.47 3.93 -4.69
C GLY A 172 -19.89 2.52 -4.41
N GLY A 173 -20.25 1.51 -5.21
CA GLY A 173 -19.87 0.09 -5.12
C GLY A 173 -18.39 -0.25 -5.36
N GLY A 174 -17.47 0.52 -4.79
CA GLY A 174 -16.07 0.13 -4.67
C GLY A 174 -15.83 -0.76 -3.43
N PRO A 175 -14.70 -1.49 -3.39
CA PRO A 175 -14.31 -2.34 -2.26
C PRO A 175 -14.32 -1.57 -0.95
N PHE A 176 -14.86 -2.17 0.11
CA PHE A 176 -15.08 -1.52 1.40
C PHE A 176 -14.22 -2.17 2.49
N LEU A 177 -13.11 -1.51 2.85
CA LEU A 177 -12.20 -2.00 3.88
C LEU A 177 -12.83 -1.86 5.27
N ILE A 178 -12.75 -2.92 6.08
CA ILE A 178 -13.09 -2.89 7.50
C ILE A 178 -11.78 -2.88 8.29
N SER A 179 -11.53 -1.80 9.03
CA SER A 179 -10.24 -1.55 9.69
C SER A 179 -9.80 -2.69 10.59
N GLU A 180 -8.50 -2.98 10.58
CA GLU A 180 -7.86 -3.91 11.51
C GLU A 180 -8.08 -3.53 12.99
N ALA A 181 -8.29 -2.24 13.26
CA ALA A 181 -8.66 -1.77 14.58
C ALA A 181 -9.93 -2.46 15.13
N VAL A 182 -10.85 -2.91 14.27
CA VAL A 182 -12.06 -3.65 14.70
C VAL A 182 -11.68 -4.99 15.37
N ARG A 183 -10.70 -5.71 14.81
CA ARG A 183 -10.11 -6.91 15.46
C ARG A 183 -9.34 -6.53 16.72
N GLY A 184 -8.67 -5.37 16.70
CA GLY A 184 -8.00 -4.75 17.86
C GLY A 184 -8.91 -4.54 19.07
N GLU A 185 -10.18 -4.20 18.84
CA GLU A 185 -11.20 -4.02 19.88
C GLU A 185 -11.88 -5.33 20.29
N GLY A 186 -11.55 -6.47 19.66
CA GLY A 186 -12.00 -7.80 20.07
C GLY A 186 -12.95 -8.53 19.11
N ALA A 187 -13.19 -8.00 17.91
CA ALA A 187 -13.93 -8.74 16.89
C ALA A 187 -13.17 -10.01 16.47
N VAL A 188 -13.91 -11.09 16.20
CA VAL A 188 -13.36 -12.43 15.91
C VAL A 188 -13.65 -12.86 14.47
N LEU A 189 -12.84 -13.78 13.95
CA LEU A 189 -13.07 -14.37 12.62
C LEU A 189 -13.70 -15.76 12.78
N ILE A 190 -14.87 -15.94 12.16
CA ILE A 190 -15.65 -17.18 12.19
C ILE A 190 -15.91 -17.71 10.77
N ASP A 191 -15.99 -19.02 10.63
CA ASP A 191 -16.44 -19.64 9.37
C ASP A 191 -17.98 -19.70 9.28
N ALA A 192 -18.51 -20.28 8.21
CA ALA A 192 -19.94 -20.38 7.94
C ALA A 192 -20.71 -21.19 9.00
N ASP A 193 -20.03 -22.07 9.74
CA ASP A 193 -20.61 -22.84 10.84
C ASP A 193 -20.55 -22.08 12.18
N GLY A 194 -20.08 -20.83 12.18
CA GLY A 194 -19.89 -20.01 13.37
C GLY A 194 -18.64 -20.37 14.18
N ARG A 195 -17.73 -21.20 13.65
CA ARG A 195 -16.54 -21.62 14.37
C ARG A 195 -15.44 -20.58 14.27
N ARG A 196 -14.99 -20.07 15.42
CA ARG A 196 -13.76 -19.26 15.52
C ARG A 196 -12.53 -20.12 15.24
N PHE A 197 -11.77 -19.80 14.19
CA PHE A 197 -10.69 -20.66 13.70
C PHE A 197 -9.27 -20.10 13.92
N MET A 198 -9.09 -18.78 14.04
CA MET A 198 -7.77 -18.16 14.16
C MET A 198 -6.91 -18.65 15.34
N PRO A 199 -7.45 -19.00 16.53
CA PRO A 199 -6.65 -19.59 17.61
C PRO A 199 -5.96 -20.90 17.23
N GLY A 200 -6.52 -21.65 16.28
CA GLY A 200 -5.89 -22.87 15.73
C GLY A 200 -4.86 -22.60 14.64
N VAL A 201 -4.71 -21.35 14.20
CA VAL A 201 -3.79 -20.93 13.12
C VAL A 201 -2.55 -20.25 13.69
N HIS A 202 -2.73 -19.33 14.64
CA HIS A 202 -1.63 -18.53 15.19
C HIS A 202 -1.92 -18.16 16.66
N PRO A 203 -0.92 -18.14 17.55
CA PRO A 203 -1.12 -17.81 18.97
C PRO A 203 -1.70 -16.42 19.21
N ASP A 204 -1.36 -15.43 18.37
CA ASP A 204 -1.95 -14.08 18.44
C ASP A 204 -3.36 -14.00 17.80
N ALA A 205 -3.91 -15.11 17.30
CA ALA A 205 -5.24 -15.23 16.69
C ALA A 205 -5.54 -14.09 15.68
N GLU A 206 -6.64 -13.35 15.85
CA GLU A 206 -7.04 -12.25 14.96
C GLU A 206 -6.05 -11.07 14.95
N LEU A 207 -5.11 -11.00 15.90
CA LEU A 207 -4.03 -10.01 15.94
C LEU A 207 -2.71 -10.54 15.38
N ALA A 208 -2.71 -11.71 14.75
CA ALA A 208 -1.58 -12.19 13.97
C ALA A 208 -1.21 -11.22 12.82
N PRO A 209 0.01 -11.32 12.26
CA PRO A 209 0.40 -10.54 11.09
C PRO A 209 -0.58 -10.68 9.92
N ARG A 210 -0.78 -9.60 9.15
CA ARG A 210 -1.80 -9.50 8.10
C ARG A 210 -1.72 -10.61 7.06
N ASP A 211 -0.52 -10.97 6.65
CA ASP A 211 -0.26 -12.05 5.69
C ASP A 211 -0.75 -13.41 6.22
N VAL A 212 -0.58 -13.68 7.52
CA VAL A 212 -1.09 -14.89 8.17
C VAL A 212 -2.61 -14.89 8.20
N VAL A 213 -3.22 -13.78 8.65
CA VAL A 213 -4.70 -13.67 8.74
C VAL A 213 -5.34 -13.76 7.35
N ALA A 214 -4.80 -13.07 6.35
CA ALA A 214 -5.32 -13.09 4.99
C ALA A 214 -5.28 -14.50 4.38
N ARG A 215 -4.15 -15.22 4.52
CA ARG A 215 -4.06 -16.62 4.07
C ARG A 215 -5.02 -17.55 4.82
N ALA A 216 -5.20 -17.34 6.12
CA ALA A 216 -6.12 -18.14 6.92
C ALA A 216 -7.59 -17.96 6.47
N ILE A 217 -7.98 -16.72 6.14
CA ILE A 217 -9.29 -16.41 5.58
C ILE A 217 -9.47 -17.08 4.22
N ASP A 218 -8.53 -16.91 3.29
CA ASP A 218 -8.61 -17.52 1.94
C ASP A 218 -8.68 -19.06 2.03
N ALA A 219 -7.81 -19.68 2.83
CA ALA A 219 -7.81 -21.13 3.02
C ALA A 219 -9.12 -21.64 3.62
N ARG A 220 -9.68 -20.93 4.62
CA ARG A 220 -10.95 -21.32 5.25
C ARG A 220 -12.13 -21.15 4.29
N ALA A 221 -12.16 -20.07 3.51
CA ALA A 221 -13.21 -19.84 2.52
C ALA A 221 -13.19 -20.89 1.41
N ARG A 222 -12.00 -21.27 0.91
CA ARG A 222 -11.84 -22.36 -0.07
C ARG A 222 -12.25 -23.71 0.48
N LEU A 223 -11.89 -24.01 1.72
CA LEU A 223 -12.21 -25.29 2.37
C LEU A 223 -13.72 -25.48 2.54
N THR A 224 -14.43 -24.41 2.92
CA THR A 224 -15.87 -24.47 3.22
C THR A 224 -16.74 -24.17 2.01
N GLY A 225 -16.21 -23.52 0.97
CA GLY A 225 -17.00 -23.00 -0.15
C GLY A 225 -17.85 -21.78 0.21
N HIS A 226 -17.62 -21.17 1.38
CA HIS A 226 -18.41 -20.06 1.92
C HIS A 226 -17.51 -18.93 2.43
N PRO A 227 -17.99 -17.68 2.43
CA PRO A 227 -17.23 -16.56 2.96
C PRO A 227 -16.97 -16.72 4.47
N VAL A 228 -15.80 -16.24 4.90
CA VAL A 228 -15.50 -16.04 6.33
C VAL A 228 -16.20 -14.77 6.80
N HIS A 229 -16.61 -14.73 8.05
CA HIS A 229 -17.25 -13.56 8.64
C HIS A 229 -16.39 -12.94 9.74
N LEU A 230 -16.40 -11.61 9.80
CA LEU A 230 -15.91 -10.82 10.92
C LEU A 230 -17.07 -10.56 11.88
N ASP A 231 -17.03 -11.19 13.05
CA ASP A 231 -18.04 -11.04 14.08
C ASP A 231 -17.60 -9.96 15.08
N ALA A 232 -18.30 -8.82 15.03
CA ALA A 232 -18.14 -7.69 15.95
C ALA A 232 -19.37 -7.51 16.86
N THR A 233 -20.34 -8.43 16.82
CA THR A 233 -21.65 -8.28 17.47
C THR A 233 -21.51 -8.13 18.99
N GLY A 234 -20.55 -8.84 19.59
CA GLY A 234 -20.23 -8.78 21.02
C GLY A 234 -19.67 -7.43 21.51
N LEU A 235 -19.24 -6.53 20.61
CA LEU A 235 -18.74 -5.21 20.98
C LEU A 235 -19.86 -4.22 21.34
N GLY A 236 -21.09 -4.50 20.89
CA GLY A 236 -22.26 -3.69 21.16
C GLY A 236 -22.42 -2.49 20.21
N ARG A 237 -23.67 -2.27 19.77
CA ARG A 237 -24.05 -1.24 18.79
C ARG A 237 -23.50 0.15 19.10
N ASP A 238 -23.64 0.56 20.35
CA ASP A 238 -23.27 1.89 20.81
C ASP A 238 -21.77 2.15 20.74
N PHE A 239 -20.97 1.13 21.06
CA PHE A 239 -19.53 1.20 20.94
C PHE A 239 -19.12 1.27 19.47
N LEU A 240 -19.64 0.37 18.63
CA LEU A 240 -19.34 0.31 17.20
C LEU A 240 -19.62 1.65 16.50
N ARG A 241 -20.80 2.24 16.74
CA ARG A 241 -21.21 3.53 16.16
C ARG A 241 -20.30 4.69 16.56
N ARG A 242 -19.83 4.72 17.81
CA ARG A 242 -18.97 5.80 18.32
C ARG A 242 -17.52 5.62 17.91
N ARG A 243 -17.01 4.39 17.95
CA ARG A 243 -15.60 4.06 17.72
C ARG A 243 -15.25 3.98 16.23
N PHE A 244 -16.19 3.52 15.41
CA PHE A 244 -16.02 3.27 13.98
C PHE A 244 -17.17 3.90 13.16
N PRO A 245 -17.39 5.23 13.28
CA PRO A 245 -18.53 5.89 12.65
C PRO A 245 -18.54 5.76 11.12
N GLY A 246 -17.37 5.77 10.47
CA GLY A 246 -17.25 5.62 9.03
C GLY A 246 -17.61 4.21 8.56
N ILE A 247 -17.07 3.19 9.23
CA ILE A 247 -17.37 1.77 8.95
C ILE A 247 -18.85 1.48 9.19
N ASP A 248 -19.38 1.89 10.34
CA ASP A 248 -20.76 1.67 10.72
C ASP A 248 -21.75 2.31 9.73
N ALA A 249 -21.51 3.58 9.35
CA ALA A 249 -22.33 4.25 8.33
C ALA A 249 -22.20 3.55 6.94
N GLY A 250 -20.98 3.15 6.56
CA GLY A 250 -20.72 2.51 5.28
C GLY A 250 -21.32 1.10 5.15
N LEU A 251 -21.36 0.33 6.24
CA LEU A 251 -22.03 -0.98 6.29
C LEU A 251 -23.55 -0.83 6.26
N ARG A 252 -24.12 0.11 7.04
CA ARG A 252 -25.57 0.38 7.00
C ARG A 252 -26.04 0.85 5.63
N ALA A 253 -25.26 1.68 4.95
CA ALA A 253 -25.55 2.11 3.57
C ALA A 253 -25.60 0.94 2.57
N ARG A 254 -25.01 -0.22 2.94
CA ARG A 254 -25.00 -1.47 2.17
C ARG A 254 -25.98 -2.51 2.74
N GLY A 255 -26.85 -2.11 3.67
CA GLY A 255 -27.85 -3.00 4.26
C GLY A 255 -27.32 -3.94 5.34
N VAL A 256 -26.08 -3.73 5.84
CA VAL A 256 -25.47 -4.58 6.86
C VAL A 256 -25.54 -3.90 8.24
N ASP A 257 -26.19 -4.55 9.20
CA ASP A 257 -26.15 -4.15 10.61
C ASP A 257 -25.18 -5.04 11.39
N TRP A 258 -23.90 -4.67 11.36
CA TRP A 258 -22.81 -5.42 12.00
C TRP A 258 -22.84 -5.48 13.53
N ALA A 259 -23.81 -4.83 14.17
CA ALA A 259 -24.09 -5.01 15.59
C ALA A 259 -25.02 -6.21 15.87
N VAL A 260 -25.61 -6.79 14.83
CA VAL A 260 -26.55 -7.91 14.89
C VAL A 260 -25.99 -9.11 14.14
N ASP A 261 -25.49 -8.89 12.92
CA ASP A 261 -25.02 -9.94 12.03
C ASP A 261 -23.50 -9.86 11.80
N PRO A 262 -22.77 -10.98 11.80
CA PRO A 262 -21.38 -11.03 11.36
C PRO A 262 -21.22 -10.56 9.91
N VAL A 263 -20.12 -9.86 9.61
CA VAL A 263 -19.90 -9.25 8.29
C VAL A 263 -19.09 -10.17 7.40
N PRO A 264 -19.55 -10.57 6.20
CA PRO A 264 -18.76 -11.41 5.30
C PRO A 264 -17.54 -10.63 4.80
N VAL A 265 -16.37 -11.24 4.86
CA VAL A 265 -15.09 -10.62 4.53
C VAL A 265 -14.22 -11.50 3.64
N THR A 266 -13.45 -10.84 2.78
CA THR A 266 -12.47 -11.47 1.90
C THR A 266 -11.18 -10.64 1.85
N PRO A 267 -10.00 -11.25 1.61
CA PRO A 267 -8.77 -10.49 1.43
C PRO A 267 -8.77 -9.67 0.13
N ALA A 268 -8.07 -8.54 0.11
CA ALA A 268 -7.81 -7.78 -1.12
C ALA A 268 -6.44 -7.09 -1.10
N ALA A 269 -5.84 -6.86 -2.27
CA ALA A 269 -4.57 -6.14 -2.38
C ALA A 269 -4.69 -4.72 -1.79
N HIS A 270 -3.73 -4.30 -0.97
CA HIS A 270 -3.90 -3.09 -0.17
C HIS A 270 -2.69 -2.16 -0.14
N TYR A 271 -1.48 -2.73 -0.10
CA TYR A 271 -0.25 -1.94 0.03
C TYR A 271 0.90 -2.62 -0.70
N LEU A 272 1.67 -1.83 -1.45
CA LEU A 272 2.93 -2.28 -2.06
C LEU A 272 4.10 -1.97 -1.11
N MET A 273 4.79 -2.99 -0.60
CA MET A 273 5.97 -2.79 0.27
C MET A 273 7.24 -2.49 -0.53
N GLY A 274 7.32 -3.02 -1.75
CA GLY A 274 8.36 -2.69 -2.71
C GLY A 274 8.16 -1.32 -3.36
N GLY A 275 8.98 -1.02 -4.35
CA GLY A 275 8.95 0.27 -5.03
C GLY A 275 10.34 0.74 -5.40
N ILE A 276 10.48 2.05 -5.60
CA ILE A 276 11.75 2.67 -6.00
C ILE A 276 12.69 2.68 -4.80
N VAL A 277 13.88 2.08 -4.95
CA VAL A 277 14.86 1.97 -3.87
C VAL A 277 15.35 3.35 -3.46
N THR A 278 15.36 3.61 -2.15
CA THR A 278 15.95 4.83 -1.59
C THR A 278 16.96 4.58 -0.50
N ASP A 279 17.84 5.56 -0.29
CA ASP A 279 18.46 5.75 1.02
C ASP A 279 17.46 6.30 2.06
N LEU A 280 17.93 6.54 3.29
CA LEU A 280 17.11 7.08 4.39
C LEU A 280 16.70 8.54 4.19
N SER A 281 17.26 9.21 3.18
CA SER A 281 16.99 10.59 2.79
C SER A 281 16.10 10.68 1.54
N GLY A 282 15.55 9.55 1.07
CA GLY A 282 14.68 9.48 -0.09
C GLY A 282 15.39 9.62 -1.44
N ARG A 283 16.74 9.61 -1.47
CA ARG A 283 17.51 9.65 -2.72
C ARG A 283 17.41 8.31 -3.44
N THR A 284 17.12 8.32 -4.73
CA THR A 284 17.10 7.09 -5.55
C THR A 284 18.46 6.80 -6.16
N SER A 285 18.60 5.66 -6.85
CA SER A 285 19.80 5.36 -7.64
C SER A 285 19.97 6.25 -8.88
N LEU A 286 18.97 7.07 -9.23
CA LEU A 286 19.05 8.05 -10.32
C LEU A 286 19.25 9.45 -9.72
N PRO A 287 20.43 10.08 -9.89
CA PRO A 287 20.67 11.44 -9.41
C PRO A 287 19.60 12.43 -9.88
N GLY A 288 19.20 13.34 -8.99
CA GLY A 288 18.11 14.30 -9.24
C GLY A 288 16.69 13.75 -9.02
N LEU A 289 16.53 12.43 -8.84
CA LEU A 289 15.26 11.79 -8.53
C LEU A 289 15.22 11.35 -7.05
N TYR A 290 14.12 11.70 -6.40
CA TYR A 290 13.78 11.34 -5.03
C TYR A 290 12.41 10.66 -5.00
N THR A 291 12.10 9.93 -3.94
CA THR A 291 10.76 9.35 -3.74
C THR A 291 10.40 9.27 -2.26
N ALA A 292 9.10 9.29 -1.96
CA ALA A 292 8.59 9.13 -0.61
C ALA A 292 7.19 8.48 -0.62
N GLY A 293 6.77 7.98 0.55
CA GLY A 293 5.49 7.28 0.70
C GLY A 293 5.51 5.90 0.03
N GLU A 294 4.33 5.38 -0.33
CA GLU A 294 4.16 4.02 -0.85
C GLU A 294 4.88 3.75 -2.18
N THR A 295 5.26 4.79 -2.93
CA THR A 295 6.06 4.63 -4.15
C THR A 295 7.51 4.24 -3.84
N ALA A 296 7.98 4.47 -2.62
CA ALA A 296 9.34 4.23 -2.18
C ALA A 296 9.51 2.85 -1.52
N ARG A 297 10.62 2.19 -1.83
CA ARG A 297 11.16 1.06 -1.06
C ARG A 297 12.22 1.62 -0.10
N THR A 298 11.78 2.06 1.08
CA THR A 298 12.67 2.58 2.15
C THR A 298 13.32 1.45 2.97
N GLY A 299 12.85 0.22 2.80
CA GLY A 299 13.23 -0.96 3.59
C GLY A 299 12.51 -1.07 4.94
N VAL A 300 11.67 -0.10 5.34
CA VAL A 300 11.02 -0.12 6.66
C VAL A 300 9.97 -1.22 6.82
N HIS A 301 9.34 -1.65 5.72
CA HIS A 301 8.29 -2.65 5.74
C HIS A 301 8.78 -4.08 5.46
N GLY A 302 9.98 -4.23 4.88
CA GLY A 302 10.51 -5.52 4.45
C GLY A 302 9.46 -6.35 3.69
N ALA A 303 9.33 -7.62 4.07
CA ALA A 303 8.38 -8.55 3.46
C ALA A 303 6.92 -8.39 3.91
N ASN A 304 6.64 -7.60 4.95
CA ASN A 304 5.28 -7.42 5.46
C ASN A 304 5.14 -6.17 6.33
N ARG A 305 4.31 -5.24 5.89
CA ARG A 305 4.08 -3.98 6.60
C ARG A 305 3.30 -4.18 7.90
N LEU A 306 3.77 -3.55 8.97
CA LEU A 306 2.98 -3.39 10.20
C LEU A 306 1.89 -2.32 10.01
N ALA A 307 0.71 -2.57 10.57
CA ALA A 307 -0.41 -1.65 10.46
C ALA A 307 -0.08 -0.25 11.03
N SER A 308 -0.77 0.77 10.52
CA SER A 308 -0.55 2.18 10.90
C SER A 308 0.85 2.78 10.69
N ASN A 309 1.82 2.05 10.12
CA ASN A 309 3.14 2.60 9.80
C ASN A 309 3.20 3.38 8.46
N SER A 310 2.30 3.14 7.49
CA SER A 310 2.41 3.75 6.14
C SER A 310 2.19 5.26 6.12
N LEU A 311 1.19 5.76 6.87
CA LEU A 311 0.97 7.21 6.98
C LEU A 311 2.14 7.90 7.69
N LEU A 312 2.71 7.23 8.70
CA LEU A 312 3.88 7.75 9.39
C LEU A 312 5.11 7.80 8.47
N GLU A 313 5.31 6.78 7.64
CA GLU A 313 6.37 6.73 6.64
C GLU A 313 6.30 7.93 5.69
N GLY A 314 5.10 8.24 5.18
CA GLY A 314 4.89 9.37 4.28
C GLY A 314 5.35 10.70 4.90
N VAL A 315 5.08 10.93 6.19
CA VAL A 315 5.48 12.17 6.88
C VAL A 315 6.98 12.18 7.16
N VAL A 316 7.53 11.10 7.72
CA VAL A 316 8.95 11.04 8.13
C VAL A 316 9.87 11.14 6.91
N PHE A 317 9.65 10.31 5.89
CA PHE A 317 10.53 10.27 4.72
C PHE A 317 10.22 11.37 3.70
N GLY A 318 8.99 11.91 3.70
CA GLY A 318 8.68 13.13 2.96
C GLY A 318 9.47 14.33 3.48
N LYS A 319 9.55 14.50 4.81
CA LYS A 319 10.41 15.52 5.45
C LYS A 319 11.89 15.28 5.13
N ALA A 320 12.39 14.06 5.31
CA ALA A 320 13.79 13.72 5.04
C ALA A 320 14.18 14.02 3.57
N SER A 321 13.28 13.71 2.61
CA SER A 321 13.48 14.03 1.19
C SER A 321 13.61 15.53 0.95
N ALA A 322 12.73 16.34 1.57
CA ALA A 322 12.80 17.79 1.45
C ALA A 322 14.11 18.35 2.02
N GLU A 323 14.55 17.89 3.19
CA GLU A 323 15.82 18.31 3.81
C GLU A 323 17.03 17.94 2.94
N ALA A 324 17.03 16.74 2.36
CA ALA A 324 18.08 16.26 1.48
C ALA A 324 18.19 17.07 0.17
N ILE A 325 17.05 17.49 -0.38
CA ILE A 325 16.99 18.37 -1.55
C ILE A 325 17.57 19.73 -1.19
N MET A 326 17.12 20.36 -0.09
CA MET A 326 17.60 21.68 0.32
C MET A 326 19.10 21.70 0.60
N ALA A 327 19.62 20.68 1.28
CA ALA A 327 21.06 20.53 1.51
C ALA A 327 21.84 20.37 0.19
N GLY A 328 21.31 19.59 -0.76
CA GLY A 328 21.94 19.41 -2.08
C GLY A 328 21.99 20.69 -2.91
N LEU A 329 20.90 21.47 -2.89
CA LEU A 329 20.83 22.76 -3.57
C LEU A 329 21.80 23.79 -2.98
N ALA A 330 21.98 23.78 -1.65
CA ALA A 330 22.94 24.66 -0.97
C ALA A 330 24.42 24.29 -1.25
N ALA A 331 24.71 23.01 -1.51
CA ALA A 331 26.07 22.51 -1.76
C ALA A 331 26.50 22.59 -3.24
N ALA A 332 25.58 22.84 -4.17
CA ALA A 332 25.90 22.95 -5.60
C ALA A 332 26.72 24.23 -5.87
N PRO A 333 27.90 24.15 -6.52
CA PRO A 333 28.68 25.35 -6.83
C PRO A 333 27.88 26.28 -7.75
N ALA A 334 27.85 27.57 -7.43
CA ALA A 334 27.12 28.62 -8.17
C ALA A 334 27.46 28.67 -9.68
N ALA A 335 28.61 28.11 -10.08
CA ALA A 335 29.07 28.06 -11.47
C ALA A 335 28.48 26.90 -12.30
N ALA A 336 27.79 25.91 -11.70
CA ALA A 336 27.13 24.82 -12.43
C ALA A 336 25.72 25.17 -12.93
N LEU A 337 25.19 26.35 -12.55
CA LEU A 337 23.93 26.91 -13.02
C LEU A 337 24.15 27.82 -14.24
N SER A 338 25.00 27.41 -15.19
CA SER A 338 25.19 28.12 -16.46
C SER A 338 24.14 27.69 -17.50
N GLY A 339 22.90 27.47 -17.06
CA GLY A 339 21.74 27.45 -17.93
C GLY A 339 21.15 28.86 -17.98
N THR A 340 20.73 29.32 -19.14
CA THR A 340 19.95 30.56 -19.27
C THR A 340 18.82 30.50 -18.25
N PRO A 341 18.61 31.53 -17.40
CA PRO A 341 17.43 31.54 -16.54
C PRO A 341 16.23 31.43 -17.47
N VAL A 342 15.50 30.31 -17.38
CA VAL A 342 14.22 30.20 -18.06
C VAL A 342 13.35 31.20 -17.32
N SER A 343 13.20 32.41 -17.88
CA SER A 343 12.07 33.24 -17.55
C SER A 343 10.86 32.51 -18.11
N ALA A 344 10.40 31.49 -17.39
CA ALA A 344 9.10 30.93 -17.61
C ALA A 344 8.14 32.05 -17.24
N SER A 345 7.72 32.82 -18.24
CA SER A 345 6.42 33.45 -18.18
C SER A 345 5.44 32.29 -18.05
N TRP A 346 5.13 31.92 -16.81
CA TRP A 346 4.06 30.99 -16.48
C TRP A 346 2.77 31.66 -16.89
N THR A 347 2.40 31.53 -18.16
CA THR A 347 1.05 31.87 -18.58
C THR A 347 0.17 30.74 -18.10
N ASP A 348 -0.54 30.97 -16.99
CA ASP A 348 -1.77 30.25 -16.65
C ASP A 348 -2.78 30.52 -17.78
N ALA A 349 -2.62 29.85 -18.91
CA ALA A 349 -3.68 29.78 -19.90
C ALA A 349 -4.70 28.77 -19.33
N PRO A 350 -5.91 29.21 -18.92
CA PRO A 350 -6.94 28.26 -18.56
C PRO A 350 -7.25 27.41 -19.79
N LEU A 351 -7.02 26.10 -19.70
CA LEU A 351 -7.51 25.16 -20.69
C LEU A 351 -9.04 25.24 -20.73
N PRO A 352 -9.68 25.09 -21.91
CA PRO A 352 -11.13 25.09 -22.01
C PRO A 352 -11.70 24.02 -21.07
N SER A 353 -12.62 24.42 -20.19
CA SER A 353 -13.35 23.50 -19.33
C SER A 353 -14.06 22.46 -20.19
N GLN A 354 -13.54 21.24 -20.28
CA GLN A 354 -14.34 20.11 -20.71
C GLN A 354 -15.31 19.81 -19.58
N ARG A 355 -16.47 20.47 -19.65
CA ARG A 355 -17.63 20.15 -18.82
C ARG A 355 -17.85 18.64 -18.93
N ARG A 356 -17.78 17.95 -17.78
CA ARG A 356 -18.39 16.64 -17.61
C ARG A 356 -19.84 16.71 -18.09
N ALA A 357 -20.14 16.06 -19.20
CA ALA A 357 -21.49 15.60 -19.48
C ALA A 357 -21.62 14.22 -18.82
N ALA A 358 -22.49 14.13 -17.83
CA ALA A 358 -22.99 12.87 -17.36
C ALA A 358 -23.75 12.18 -18.51
N ALA A 359 -23.17 11.10 -19.03
CA ALA A 359 -23.87 10.04 -19.75
C ALA A 359 -22.92 8.83 -19.80
N ARG A 360 -23.05 7.96 -18.80
CA ARG A 360 -22.54 6.59 -18.92
C ARG A 360 -23.52 5.85 -19.82
N ASP A 361 -23.24 5.79 -21.12
CA ASP A 361 -23.83 4.74 -21.94
C ASP A 361 -23.04 3.46 -21.70
N GLY A 362 -23.81 2.42 -21.36
CA GLY A 362 -23.34 1.24 -20.65
C GLY A 362 -22.33 0.38 -21.40
N ALA A 363 -21.13 0.26 -20.82
CA ALA A 363 -20.49 -1.04 -20.75
C ALA A 363 -21.18 -1.83 -19.63
N GLN A 364 -22.11 -2.70 -20.03
CA GLN A 364 -22.78 -3.65 -19.15
C GLN A 364 -21.72 -4.48 -18.40
N PRO A 365 -21.75 -4.54 -17.05
CA PRO A 365 -21.10 -5.63 -16.36
C PRO A 365 -21.90 -6.88 -16.70
N VAL A 366 -21.29 -7.82 -17.42
CA VAL A 366 -21.89 -9.13 -17.62
C VAL A 366 -21.91 -9.80 -16.26
N ALA A 367 -23.07 -9.73 -15.60
CA ALA A 367 -23.43 -10.61 -14.51
C ALA A 367 -23.39 -12.04 -15.07
N GLY A 368 -22.39 -12.80 -14.66
CA GLY A 368 -22.25 -14.19 -15.02
C GLY A 368 -21.36 -14.88 -14.02
N SER A 369 -21.88 -15.92 -13.39
CA SER A 369 -21.15 -16.98 -12.70
C SER A 369 -20.24 -17.78 -13.65
N GLY A 370 -19.54 -17.09 -14.56
CA GLY A 370 -18.62 -17.67 -15.51
C GLY A 370 -17.28 -17.93 -14.83
N ALA A 371 -16.69 -19.09 -15.09
CA ALA A 371 -15.33 -19.42 -14.67
C ALA A 371 -14.38 -18.25 -14.97
N ALA A 372 -13.42 -18.02 -14.07
CA ALA A 372 -12.32 -17.08 -14.29
C ALA A 372 -11.77 -17.25 -15.73
N PRO A 373 -11.43 -16.16 -16.45
CA PRO A 373 -10.89 -16.29 -17.79
C PRO A 373 -9.68 -17.22 -17.75
N ALA A 374 -9.81 -18.40 -18.36
CA ALA A 374 -8.78 -19.42 -18.28
C ALA A 374 -7.54 -18.95 -19.05
N PHE A 375 -6.44 -18.74 -18.34
CA PHE A 375 -5.14 -18.54 -18.96
C PHE A 375 -4.57 -19.90 -19.38
N PRO A 376 -3.91 -19.99 -20.54
CA PRO A 376 -3.34 -21.25 -20.98
C PRO A 376 -2.28 -21.74 -19.99
N ALA A 377 -2.36 -23.01 -19.60
CA ALA A 377 -1.30 -23.67 -18.85
C ALA A 377 0.01 -23.65 -19.66
N SER A 378 1.15 -23.57 -18.96
CA SER A 378 2.48 -23.61 -19.58
C SER A 378 2.59 -24.77 -20.56
N GLY A 379 2.84 -24.47 -21.84
CA GLY A 379 3.04 -25.46 -22.91
C GLY A 379 1.86 -25.67 -23.88
N ALA A 380 0.71 -25.02 -23.70
CA ALA A 380 -0.39 -25.10 -24.67
C ALA A 380 -0.26 -24.04 -25.78
N THR A 381 -0.40 -24.45 -27.04
CA THR A 381 -0.37 -23.61 -28.26
C THR A 381 -1.62 -22.73 -28.44
N ALA A 382 -2.32 -22.38 -27.35
CA ALA A 382 -3.45 -21.47 -27.42
C ALA A 382 -2.96 -20.02 -27.59
N SER A 383 -3.61 -19.26 -28.48
CA SER A 383 -3.29 -17.85 -28.69
C SER A 383 -3.49 -17.07 -27.39
N VAL A 384 -2.46 -16.36 -26.93
CA VAL A 384 -2.57 -15.44 -25.78
C VAL A 384 -3.69 -14.42 -26.08
N PRO A 385 -4.69 -14.24 -25.19
CA PRO A 385 -5.76 -13.29 -25.44
C PRO A 385 -5.21 -11.87 -25.56
N ALA A 386 -5.89 -10.99 -26.30
CA ALA A 386 -5.50 -9.58 -26.37
C ALA A 386 -5.48 -8.92 -24.97
N PHE A 387 -4.58 -7.96 -24.77
CA PHE A 387 -4.49 -7.22 -23.51
C PHE A 387 -5.81 -6.46 -23.23
N SER A 388 -6.23 -6.49 -21.97
CA SER A 388 -7.14 -5.51 -21.37
C SER A 388 -6.76 -5.34 -19.90
N ARG A 389 -7.13 -4.22 -19.28
CA ARG A 389 -6.88 -3.97 -17.85
C ARG A 389 -7.48 -5.07 -16.98
N GLU A 390 -8.70 -5.53 -17.28
CA GLU A 390 -9.39 -6.59 -16.53
C GLU A 390 -8.67 -7.93 -16.66
N ARG A 391 -8.14 -8.25 -17.84
CA ARG A 391 -7.36 -9.48 -18.06
C ARG A 391 -6.02 -9.44 -17.32
N LEU A 392 -5.34 -8.29 -17.32
CA LEU A 392 -4.14 -8.10 -16.51
C LEU A 392 -4.44 -8.32 -15.03
N GLN A 393 -5.50 -7.67 -14.55
CA GLN A 393 -5.95 -7.77 -13.16
C GLN A 393 -6.32 -9.19 -12.74
N ALA A 394 -7.00 -9.94 -13.61
CA ALA A 394 -7.32 -11.35 -13.38
C ALA A 394 -6.07 -12.22 -13.35
N LEU A 395 -5.16 -12.07 -14.32
CA LEU A 395 -3.89 -12.80 -14.39
C LEU A 395 -3.05 -12.61 -13.12
N MET A 396 -2.91 -11.35 -12.69
CA MET A 396 -2.14 -11.00 -11.50
C MET A 396 -2.80 -11.51 -10.22
N TRP A 397 -4.13 -11.45 -10.13
CA TRP A 397 -4.87 -12.02 -9.00
C TRP A 397 -4.69 -13.54 -8.89
N GLU A 398 -4.74 -14.24 -10.02
CA GLU A 398 -4.65 -15.70 -10.07
C GLU A 398 -3.23 -16.21 -9.79
N HIS A 399 -2.22 -15.60 -10.40
CA HIS A 399 -0.87 -16.17 -10.43
C HIS A 399 0.16 -15.40 -9.61
N CYS A 400 -0.07 -14.11 -9.32
CA CYS A 400 0.80 -13.29 -8.49
C CYS A 400 0.10 -12.78 -7.22
N GLY A 401 -1.03 -13.40 -6.87
CA GLY A 401 -1.88 -13.03 -5.75
C GLY A 401 -1.33 -13.45 -4.38
N LEU A 402 -2.27 -13.72 -3.46
CA LEU A 402 -2.00 -14.05 -2.06
C LEU A 402 -1.19 -15.34 -1.87
N VAL A 403 -1.44 -16.34 -2.72
CA VAL A 403 -0.74 -17.64 -2.75
C VAL A 403 -0.25 -17.85 -4.17
N ARG A 404 0.99 -18.32 -4.32
CA ARG A 404 1.69 -18.39 -5.60
C ARG A 404 2.21 -19.79 -5.86
N THR A 405 2.35 -20.16 -7.12
CA THR A 405 3.07 -21.37 -7.54
C THR A 405 4.14 -20.98 -8.55
N THR A 406 5.20 -21.77 -8.65
CA THR A 406 6.24 -21.55 -9.67
C THR A 406 5.62 -21.61 -11.07
N GLU A 407 4.74 -22.58 -11.31
CA GLU A 407 4.07 -22.79 -12.59
C GLU A 407 3.14 -21.61 -12.94
N GLY A 408 2.40 -21.08 -11.95
CA GLY A 408 1.53 -19.92 -12.15
C GLY A 408 2.34 -18.67 -12.47
N LEU A 409 3.43 -18.43 -11.75
CA LEU A 409 4.32 -17.29 -12.00
C LEU A 409 4.99 -17.38 -13.38
N ASP A 410 5.39 -18.58 -13.82
CA ASP A 410 5.92 -18.81 -15.17
C ASP A 410 4.87 -18.57 -16.26
N ALA A 411 3.63 -19.04 -16.05
CA ALA A 411 2.51 -18.78 -16.96
C ALA A 411 2.20 -17.29 -17.08
N ALA A 412 2.13 -16.58 -15.95
CA ALA A 412 1.94 -15.13 -15.92
C ALA A 412 3.07 -14.38 -16.64
N ALA A 413 4.33 -14.78 -16.43
CA ALA A 413 5.47 -14.18 -17.11
C ALA A 413 5.38 -14.33 -18.64
N ALA A 414 4.94 -15.49 -19.13
CA ALA A 414 4.75 -15.73 -20.57
C ALA A 414 3.65 -14.83 -21.16
N VAL A 415 2.49 -14.72 -20.49
CA VAL A 415 1.37 -13.87 -20.94
C VAL A 415 1.77 -12.39 -20.93
N LEU A 416 2.41 -11.91 -19.86
CA LEU A 416 2.88 -10.53 -19.75
C LEU A 416 3.93 -10.18 -20.81
N ALA A 417 4.84 -11.11 -21.14
CA ALA A 417 5.82 -10.94 -22.20
C ALA A 417 5.15 -10.86 -23.60
N ALA A 418 4.12 -11.67 -23.83
CA ALA A 418 3.33 -11.61 -25.07
C ALA A 418 2.58 -10.28 -25.22
N TRP A 419 1.98 -9.75 -24.14
CA TRP A 419 1.33 -8.44 -24.18
C TRP A 419 2.30 -7.29 -24.40
N ALA A 420 3.49 -7.33 -23.79
CA ALA A 420 4.50 -6.29 -23.99
C ALA A 420 5.18 -6.32 -25.37
N SER A 421 5.22 -7.48 -26.03
CA SER A 421 5.75 -7.62 -27.40
C SER A 421 4.68 -7.45 -28.49
N GLY A 422 3.40 -7.42 -28.11
CA GLY A 422 2.29 -7.13 -29.01
C GLY A 422 2.42 -5.75 -29.66
N PRO A 423 1.66 -5.47 -30.74
CA PRO A 423 1.67 -4.18 -31.40
C PRO A 423 1.27 -3.11 -30.39
N THR A 424 2.27 -2.35 -29.92
CA THR A 424 2.00 -1.12 -29.19
C THR A 424 1.17 -0.22 -30.12
N PRO A 425 0.15 0.50 -29.62
CA PRO A 425 -0.53 1.54 -30.40
C PRO A 425 0.43 2.63 -30.94
N ASN A 426 1.71 2.58 -30.54
CA ASN A 426 2.80 3.49 -30.90
C ASN A 426 3.26 3.41 -32.37
N GLY A 427 2.55 2.70 -33.25
CA GLY A 427 2.64 2.93 -34.70
C GLY A 427 1.93 4.22 -35.14
N SER A 428 1.14 4.84 -34.26
CA SER A 428 0.49 6.13 -34.46
C SER A 428 1.30 7.25 -33.83
N SER A 429 1.50 8.35 -34.55
CA SER A 429 2.07 9.61 -34.03
C SER A 429 1.15 10.33 -33.02
N ALA A 430 0.02 9.72 -32.65
CA ALA A 430 -0.94 10.31 -31.73
C ALA A 430 -0.48 10.18 -30.26
N PRO A 431 -0.73 11.21 -29.42
CA PRO A 431 -0.48 11.13 -27.98
C PRO A 431 -1.37 10.07 -27.33
N LEU A 432 -0.84 9.39 -26.31
CA LEU A 432 -1.59 8.39 -25.54
C LEU A 432 -2.73 9.07 -24.75
N SER A 433 -3.87 8.39 -24.64
CA SER A 433 -4.87 8.76 -23.64
C SER A 433 -4.35 8.46 -22.22
N ARG A 434 -4.97 9.06 -21.20
CA ARG A 434 -4.64 8.79 -19.79
C ARG A 434 -4.76 7.30 -19.47
N GLU A 435 -5.86 6.68 -19.89
CA GLU A 435 -6.11 5.26 -19.67
C GLU A 435 -5.05 4.37 -20.33
N GLN A 436 -4.65 4.68 -21.56
CA GLN A 436 -3.58 3.96 -22.26
C GLN A 436 -2.22 4.13 -21.56
N ALA A 437 -1.93 5.31 -21.02
CA ALA A 437 -0.72 5.55 -20.25
C ALA A 437 -0.70 4.77 -18.93
N GLU A 438 -1.84 4.73 -18.24
CA GLU A 438 -2.03 3.93 -17.01
C GLU A 438 -1.91 2.43 -17.30
N ASP A 439 -2.52 1.92 -18.37
CA ASP A 439 -2.43 0.50 -18.77
C ASP A 439 -0.99 0.10 -19.10
N ARG A 440 -0.26 0.98 -19.78
CA ARG A 440 1.17 0.82 -20.04
C ARG A 440 1.97 0.76 -18.74
N ASN A 441 1.63 1.58 -17.75
CA ASN A 441 2.30 1.57 -16.44
C ASN A 441 1.98 0.29 -15.66
N LEU A 442 0.71 -0.11 -15.59
CA LEU A 442 0.24 -1.33 -14.95
C LEU A 442 0.93 -2.57 -15.52
N LEU A 443 1.03 -2.68 -16.85
CA LEU A 443 1.71 -3.80 -17.51
C LEU A 443 3.20 -3.86 -17.13
N ALA A 444 3.90 -2.72 -17.14
CA ALA A 444 5.31 -2.65 -16.77
C ALA A 444 5.55 -3.03 -15.30
N VAL A 445 4.69 -2.56 -14.40
CA VAL A 445 4.76 -2.91 -12.97
C VAL A 445 4.45 -4.39 -12.75
N ALA A 446 3.45 -4.95 -13.43
CA ALA A 446 3.10 -6.36 -13.35
C ALA A 446 4.26 -7.26 -13.82
N GLN A 447 4.93 -6.90 -14.93
CA GLN A 447 6.12 -7.62 -15.40
C GLN A 447 7.23 -7.63 -14.35
N ALA A 448 7.54 -6.47 -13.76
CA ALA A 448 8.58 -6.35 -12.76
C ALA A 448 8.22 -7.10 -11.46
N MET A 449 6.95 -7.07 -11.07
CA MET A 449 6.41 -7.79 -9.92
C MET A 449 6.51 -9.31 -10.08
N VAL A 450 6.05 -9.87 -11.21
CA VAL A 450 6.17 -11.31 -11.51
C VAL A 450 7.63 -11.72 -11.62
N ALA A 451 8.48 -10.91 -12.26
CA ALA A 451 9.90 -11.20 -12.35
C ALA A 451 10.57 -11.24 -10.96
N ALA A 452 10.19 -10.34 -10.05
CA ALA A 452 10.70 -10.35 -8.67
C ALA A 452 10.18 -11.58 -7.90
N ALA A 453 8.89 -11.93 -8.07
CA ALA A 453 8.30 -13.10 -7.43
C ALA A 453 8.97 -14.41 -7.89
N ARG A 454 9.27 -14.56 -9.18
CA ARG A 454 9.95 -15.74 -9.74
C ARG A 454 11.38 -15.93 -9.22
N ARG A 455 12.07 -14.84 -8.88
CA ARG A 455 13.43 -14.92 -8.32
C ARG A 455 13.44 -15.35 -6.85
N ARG A 456 12.31 -15.28 -6.17
CA ARG A 456 12.20 -15.65 -4.76
C ARG A 456 11.67 -17.07 -4.63
N THR A 457 12.51 -17.97 -4.13
CA THR A 457 12.20 -19.39 -3.98
C THR A 457 11.79 -19.75 -2.54
N GLU A 458 11.53 -18.76 -1.69
CA GLU A 458 11.21 -18.93 -0.27
C GLU A 458 9.94 -18.16 0.11
N SER A 459 9.09 -18.76 0.94
CA SER A 459 8.00 -18.03 1.59
C SER A 459 8.51 -17.11 2.69
N ILE A 460 8.23 -15.80 2.58
CA ILE A 460 8.54 -14.81 3.60
C ILE A 460 7.51 -13.68 3.57
N GLY A 461 6.90 -13.43 4.73
CA GLY A 461 5.87 -12.39 4.88
C GLY A 461 4.73 -12.53 3.87
N ALA A 462 4.53 -11.50 3.06
CA ALA A 462 3.49 -11.45 2.05
C ALA A 462 3.81 -12.21 0.75
N HIS A 463 5.05 -12.68 0.56
CA HIS A 463 5.37 -13.63 -0.50
C HIS A 463 5.20 -15.06 0.02
N HIS A 464 4.26 -15.81 -0.56
CA HIS A 464 3.99 -17.18 -0.14
C HIS A 464 3.84 -18.12 -1.33
N LEU A 465 4.65 -19.18 -1.34
CA LEU A 465 4.59 -20.27 -2.30
C LEU A 465 3.70 -21.39 -1.76
N ALA A 466 2.79 -21.90 -2.58
CA ALA A 466 1.92 -23.01 -2.23
C ALA A 466 2.75 -24.25 -1.91
N GLY A 467 2.38 -24.96 -0.84
CA GLY A 467 3.12 -26.12 -0.34
C GLY A 467 4.05 -25.81 0.82
N ASP A 468 4.43 -24.54 1.01
CA ASP A 468 5.12 -24.13 2.23
C ASP A 468 4.13 -24.10 3.40
N ALA A 469 4.54 -24.63 4.55
CA ALA A 469 3.78 -24.45 5.79
C ALA A 469 3.68 -22.95 6.13
N LEU A 470 2.60 -22.56 6.81
CA LEU A 470 2.56 -21.22 7.42
C LEU A 470 3.81 -21.06 8.31
N PRO A 471 4.53 -19.92 8.21
CA PRO A 471 5.75 -19.74 8.97
C PRO A 471 5.47 -19.94 10.46
N SER A 472 6.35 -20.71 11.11
CA SER A 472 6.34 -20.83 12.56
C SER A 472 6.53 -19.44 13.17
N PRO A 473 5.87 -19.12 14.31
CA PRO A 473 5.99 -17.80 14.92
C PRO A 473 7.45 -17.47 15.18
N VAL A 474 7.89 -16.28 14.74
CA VAL A 474 9.20 -15.75 15.11
C VAL A 474 9.19 -15.54 16.62
N PRO A 475 10.12 -16.15 17.39
CA PRO A 475 10.18 -15.95 18.83
C PRO A 475 10.33 -14.46 19.14
N ARG A 476 9.46 -13.91 19.99
CA ARG A 476 9.62 -12.55 20.49
C ARG A 476 10.98 -12.45 21.19
N PRO A 477 11.83 -11.43 20.91
CA PRO A 477 13.00 -11.17 21.73
C PRO A 477 12.56 -11.04 23.18
N GLY A 478 13.07 -11.93 24.04
CA GLY A 478 12.50 -12.22 25.34
C GLY A 478 12.33 -10.98 26.23
N ALA A 479 11.16 -10.89 26.88
CA ALA A 479 11.08 -10.25 28.17
C ALA A 479 12.16 -10.87 29.06
N ARG A 480 13.12 -10.07 29.51
CA ARG A 480 14.18 -10.53 30.42
C ARG A 480 13.51 -11.17 31.63
N SER A 481 13.58 -12.49 31.72
CA SER A 481 13.25 -13.21 32.93
C SER A 481 14.26 -12.77 33.99
N ALA A 482 13.77 -12.12 35.05
CA ALA A 482 14.57 -11.83 36.22
C ALA A 482 14.96 -13.17 36.86
N MET A 483 16.14 -13.68 36.51
CA MET A 483 16.74 -14.81 37.21
C MET A 483 17.07 -14.36 38.63
N HIS A 484 16.24 -14.82 39.58
CA HIS A 484 16.63 -14.92 40.98
C HIS A 484 17.89 -15.77 41.08
N THR A 485 19.00 -15.14 41.46
CA THR A 485 20.18 -15.82 41.97
C THR A 485 19.85 -16.39 43.35
N THR A 486 19.46 -17.66 43.40
CA THR A 486 19.53 -18.46 44.63
C THR A 486 20.95 -19.00 44.77
N THR A 487 21.73 -18.35 45.62
CA THR A 487 23.05 -18.80 46.02
C THR A 487 22.92 -20.07 46.86
N SER A 488 23.25 -21.23 46.30
CA SER A 488 23.42 -22.47 47.07
C SER A 488 24.81 -22.45 47.72
N GLY A 489 24.84 -22.37 49.05
CA GLY A 489 26.05 -22.48 49.83
C GLY A 489 26.49 -23.94 49.92
N SER A 490 27.65 -24.28 49.36
CA SER A 490 28.41 -25.46 49.74
C SER A 490 29.33 -25.09 50.91
N ARG A 491 29.07 -25.68 52.08
CA ARG A 491 29.99 -25.65 53.22
C ARG A 491 31.02 -26.76 53.04
N THR A 492 32.27 -26.38 52.79
CA THR A 492 33.45 -27.19 53.09
C THR A 492 34.09 -26.64 54.37
N ALA A 493 34.20 -27.52 55.36
CA ALA A 493 34.87 -27.24 56.62
C ALA A 493 36.39 -27.28 56.44
N VAL A 494 37.09 -26.23 56.85
CA VAL A 494 38.46 -26.31 57.40
C VAL A 494 38.60 -25.25 58.49
N ALA A 495 39.29 -25.67 59.55
CA ALA A 495 39.46 -25.05 60.85
C ALA A 495 40.21 -23.72 60.88
N GLY A 496 40.00 -22.98 61.97
CA GLY A 496 41.11 -22.41 62.74
C GLY A 496 41.17 -20.90 62.91
N LYS A 497 40.94 -20.47 64.16
CA LYS A 497 41.67 -19.43 64.93
C LYS A 497 41.47 -17.94 64.57
N GLU A 498 40.90 -17.19 65.52
CA GLU A 498 41.57 -16.19 66.38
C GLU A 498 41.74 -14.83 65.68
N SER A 499 40.81 -13.89 65.88
CA SER A 499 40.88 -12.81 66.88
C SER A 499 41.90 -11.71 66.58
N ARG A 500 41.41 -10.59 66.01
CA ARG A 500 41.42 -9.25 66.63
C ARG A 500 40.61 -8.28 65.79
#